data_AF-A0A946FW82-F1
#
_entry.id   AF-A0A946FW82-F1
#
_cell.length_a   1.000
_cell.length_b   1.000
_cell.length_c   1.000
_cell.angle_alpha   90.00
_cell.angle_beta   90.00
_cell.angle_gamma   90.00
#
_symmetry.space_group_name_H-M   'P 1'
#
loop_
_entity.id
_entity.type
_entity.pdbx_description
1 polymer ?
#
loop_
_entity_poly.entity_id
_entity_poly.type
_entity_poly.pdbx_seq_one_letter_code
_entity_poly.pdbx_strand_id
1 'polypeptide(L)'
;MKNLEKSIKMQARAEHLIPGMTQLLSKRPDRFSSGVWPGYFQKAKGAKVWDLDGNEYIDMSIGGIGATVLGYADPDVDEAVMDAVSKGVACSLNCPEEVELAELLCDLHPWADKARFCRAGGEAMTMAVRIARAYTGRSKIAFCGYHGWHDWYLAANLKNGSALNGHLINGLDPCGVPEELIGTSIPFHMNNTQDFMNAVNTCGKELAAIVMEPIRDIEPDSEFMHTVRNYADKAGAVLIIDEISAGLRFNTGGAHLVMHPVEPDMAVFSKGIGNGYAISAIIGRDSVMDAAQKTFISSTNWTERIGPAAALATLEKHKNEKVYKHLVAAGESVQKGWIDAAANNNLSIEIGGMKPMSHFSITVPD
;
A
#
# COMPACT_ATOMS: atom_id res chain seq x y z
N MET A 1 21.56 -15.37 -24.21
CA MET A 1 20.84 -15.28 -22.92
C MET A 1 21.81 -14.79 -21.86
N LYS A 2 21.34 -14.01 -20.88
CA LYS A 2 22.17 -13.55 -19.75
C LYS A 2 22.57 -14.75 -18.88
N ASN A 3 23.77 -14.71 -18.27
CA ASN A 3 24.20 -15.74 -17.32
C ASN A 3 23.50 -15.53 -15.97
N LEU A 4 22.90 -16.56 -15.39
CA LEU A 4 22.16 -16.51 -14.12
C LEU A 4 22.64 -17.56 -13.10
N GLU A 5 23.87 -18.07 -13.24
CA GLU A 5 24.37 -19.17 -12.43
C GLU A 5 24.33 -18.89 -10.90
N LYS A 6 24.83 -17.73 -10.46
CA LYS A 6 24.85 -17.36 -9.03
C LYS A 6 23.44 -17.13 -8.51
N SER A 7 22.61 -16.49 -9.32
CA SER A 7 21.20 -16.25 -9.05
C SER A 7 20.44 -17.56 -8.81
N ILE A 8 20.56 -18.53 -9.72
CA ILE A 8 19.93 -19.86 -9.60
C ILE A 8 20.49 -20.64 -8.40
N LYS A 9 21.80 -20.59 -8.17
CA LYS A 9 22.43 -21.23 -7.01
C LYS A 9 21.91 -20.63 -5.69
N MET A 10 21.63 -19.33 -5.64
CA MET A 10 21.01 -18.69 -4.47
C MET A 10 19.56 -19.15 -4.29
N GLN A 11 18.78 -19.25 -5.38
CA GLN A 11 17.40 -19.76 -5.33
C GLN A 11 17.34 -21.18 -4.76
N ALA A 12 18.18 -22.09 -5.26
CA ALA A 12 18.24 -23.46 -4.75
C ALA A 12 18.60 -23.53 -3.25
N ARG A 13 19.48 -22.65 -2.77
CA ARG A 13 19.78 -22.55 -1.33
C ARG A 13 18.58 -22.02 -0.55
N ALA A 14 17.90 -21.00 -1.05
CA ALA A 14 16.77 -20.38 -0.38
C ALA A 14 15.54 -21.27 -0.34
N GLU A 15 15.33 -22.14 -1.34
CA GLU A 15 14.23 -23.12 -1.38
C GLU A 15 14.23 -24.02 -0.14
N HIS A 16 15.41 -24.36 0.37
CA HIS A 16 15.57 -25.17 1.58
C HIS A 16 15.45 -24.38 2.90
N LEU A 17 15.53 -23.05 2.86
CA LEU A 17 15.66 -22.20 4.04
C LEU A 17 14.47 -21.27 4.27
N ILE A 18 13.76 -20.90 3.20
CA ILE A 18 12.72 -19.87 3.22
C ILE A 18 11.54 -20.36 2.39
N PRO A 19 10.33 -20.50 2.97
CA PRO A 19 9.12 -20.82 2.21
C PRO A 19 8.89 -19.82 1.06
N GLY A 20 8.91 -20.32 -0.18
CA GLY A 20 8.81 -19.49 -1.38
C GLY A 20 10.08 -18.69 -1.72
N MET A 21 11.24 -19.07 -1.16
CA MET A 21 12.58 -18.52 -1.43
C MET A 21 12.78 -17.03 -1.04
N THR A 22 11.75 -16.36 -0.51
CA THR A 22 11.79 -14.97 -0.05
C THR A 22 10.62 -14.68 0.90
N GLN A 23 10.64 -13.52 1.53
CA GLN A 23 9.66 -13.12 2.54
C GLN A 23 8.33 -12.62 1.95
N LEU A 24 8.35 -12.10 0.70
CA LEU A 24 7.19 -11.46 0.07
C LEU A 24 6.70 -12.25 -1.15
N LEU A 25 5.40 -12.59 -1.16
CA LEU A 25 4.75 -13.34 -2.23
C LEU A 25 5.05 -12.78 -3.63
N SER A 26 4.86 -11.48 -3.84
CA SER A 26 5.03 -10.83 -5.16
C SER A 26 6.48 -10.77 -5.65
N LYS A 27 7.46 -11.07 -4.79
CA LYS A 27 8.88 -11.14 -5.15
C LYS A 27 9.41 -12.56 -5.22
N ARG A 28 8.56 -13.59 -5.02
CA ARG A 28 9.04 -14.97 -5.08
C ARG A 28 9.53 -15.31 -6.49
N PRO A 29 10.73 -15.88 -6.63
CA PRO A 29 11.28 -16.26 -7.94
C PRO A 29 10.38 -17.23 -8.73
N ASP A 30 9.63 -18.10 -8.05
CA ASP A 30 8.70 -19.08 -8.64
C ASP A 30 7.42 -18.43 -9.24
N ARG A 31 7.21 -17.13 -9.01
CA ARG A 31 6.15 -16.35 -9.67
C ARG A 31 6.59 -15.82 -11.04
N PHE A 32 7.85 -16.03 -11.42
CA PHE A 32 8.44 -15.59 -12.68
C PHE A 32 9.02 -16.78 -13.45
N SER A 33 9.35 -16.56 -14.73
CA SER A 33 9.90 -17.62 -15.59
C SER A 33 11.26 -18.12 -15.09
N SER A 34 11.29 -19.40 -14.72
CA SER A 34 12.52 -20.10 -14.32
C SER A 34 13.57 -20.05 -15.44
N GLY A 35 14.84 -19.85 -15.07
CA GLY A 35 15.94 -19.70 -16.02
C GLY A 35 15.99 -18.37 -16.79
N VAL A 36 15.01 -17.48 -16.58
CA VAL A 36 14.96 -16.13 -17.20
C VAL A 36 15.03 -15.04 -16.13
N TRP A 37 14.34 -15.24 -15.01
CA TRP A 37 14.30 -14.27 -13.90
C TRP A 37 15.47 -14.49 -12.91
N PRO A 38 16.27 -13.46 -12.56
CA PRO A 38 17.40 -13.61 -11.66
C PRO A 38 17.00 -13.90 -10.19
N GLY A 39 15.82 -13.49 -9.74
CA GLY A 39 15.32 -13.75 -8.38
C GLY A 39 16.03 -12.99 -7.25
N TYR A 40 17.32 -12.64 -7.38
CA TYR A 40 18.10 -11.90 -6.39
C TYR A 40 18.92 -10.77 -7.02
N PHE A 41 19.23 -9.74 -6.22
CA PHE A 41 19.99 -8.57 -6.64
C PHE A 41 21.22 -8.36 -5.75
N GLN A 42 22.30 -7.80 -6.31
CA GLN A 42 23.45 -7.32 -5.55
C GLN A 42 23.41 -5.81 -5.30
N LYS A 43 22.77 -5.06 -6.21
CA LYS A 43 22.77 -3.60 -6.21
C LYS A 43 21.52 -3.07 -6.92
N ALA A 44 21.03 -1.92 -6.48
CA ALA A 44 20.05 -1.13 -7.19
C ALA A 44 20.41 0.37 -7.06
N LYS A 45 20.19 1.16 -8.11
CA LYS A 45 20.43 2.62 -8.12
C LYS A 45 19.61 3.31 -9.20
N GLY A 46 18.90 4.39 -8.86
CA GLY A 46 17.94 5.05 -9.75
C GLY A 46 16.86 4.04 -10.19
N ALA A 47 16.68 3.87 -11.50
CA ALA A 47 15.77 2.87 -12.07
C ALA A 47 16.47 1.54 -12.45
N LYS A 48 17.73 1.33 -12.03
CA LYS A 48 18.54 0.19 -12.45
C LYS A 48 18.75 -0.82 -11.33
N VAL A 49 18.77 -2.11 -11.70
CA VAL A 49 19.06 -3.24 -10.82
C VAL A 49 20.15 -4.10 -11.43
N TRP A 50 21.06 -4.59 -10.58
CA TRP A 50 22.08 -5.56 -10.94
C TRP A 50 21.84 -6.85 -10.16
N ASP A 51 21.73 -7.96 -10.89
CA ASP A 51 21.62 -9.29 -10.27
C ASP A 51 22.95 -9.76 -9.67
N LEU A 52 22.96 -10.97 -9.08
CA LEU A 52 24.17 -11.54 -8.48
C LEU A 52 25.26 -11.91 -9.50
N ASP A 53 24.88 -12.03 -10.77
CA ASP A 53 25.74 -12.37 -11.90
C ASP A 53 26.30 -11.12 -12.58
N GLY A 54 25.92 -9.93 -12.11
CA GLY A 54 26.38 -8.64 -12.61
C GLY A 54 25.60 -8.12 -13.82
N ASN A 55 24.50 -8.77 -14.21
CA ASN A 55 23.68 -8.29 -15.31
C ASN A 55 22.90 -7.06 -14.89
N GLU A 56 22.95 -6.01 -15.70
CA GLU A 56 22.19 -4.77 -15.50
C GLU A 56 20.80 -4.83 -16.16
N TYR A 57 19.80 -4.31 -15.46
CA TYR A 57 18.42 -4.17 -15.95
C TYR A 57 17.91 -2.77 -15.62
N ILE A 58 17.08 -2.22 -16.50
CA ILE A 58 16.13 -1.17 -16.13
C ILE A 58 14.94 -1.90 -15.49
N ASP A 59 14.60 -1.56 -14.26
CA ASP A 59 13.49 -2.20 -13.55
C ASP A 59 12.15 -1.66 -14.04
N MET A 60 11.61 -2.34 -15.05
CA MET A 60 10.28 -2.11 -15.60
C MET A 60 9.28 -3.17 -15.09
N SER A 61 9.60 -3.88 -14.00
CA SER A 61 8.75 -4.94 -13.46
C SER A 61 7.83 -4.36 -12.39
N ILE A 62 8.25 -4.40 -11.12
CA ILE A 62 7.41 -4.07 -9.97
C ILE A 62 7.97 -2.91 -9.13
N GLY A 63 9.14 -2.36 -9.48
CA GLY A 63 9.68 -1.13 -8.88
C GLY A 63 9.70 -1.15 -7.34
N GLY A 64 10.26 -2.21 -6.74
CA GLY A 64 10.26 -2.39 -5.29
C GLY A 64 8.85 -2.55 -4.69
N ILE A 65 7.90 -3.09 -5.47
CA ILE A 65 6.46 -3.15 -5.15
C ILE A 65 5.86 -1.74 -5.01
N GLY A 66 6.36 -0.79 -5.79
CA GLY A 66 6.00 0.62 -5.74
C GLY A 66 6.52 1.36 -4.50
N ALA A 67 7.44 0.79 -3.72
CA ALA A 67 7.95 1.48 -2.53
C ALA A 67 8.90 2.63 -2.84
N THR A 68 9.58 2.62 -3.98
CA THR A 68 10.71 3.52 -4.28
C THR A 68 10.35 4.58 -5.31
N VAL A 69 9.56 5.58 -4.91
CA VAL A 69 9.04 6.64 -5.79
C VAL A 69 10.10 7.62 -6.30
N LEU A 70 11.23 7.75 -5.60
CA LEU A 70 12.39 8.56 -6.00
C LEU A 70 13.44 7.72 -6.75
N GLY A 71 13.19 6.42 -6.92
CA GLY A 71 14.18 5.44 -7.37
C GLY A 71 15.01 4.86 -6.23
N TYR A 72 15.85 3.88 -6.58
CA TYR A 72 16.68 3.14 -5.65
C TYR A 72 17.92 3.95 -5.21
N ALA A 73 18.29 3.85 -3.93
CA ALA A 73 19.45 4.51 -3.35
C ALA A 73 19.47 6.02 -3.67
N ASP A 74 18.36 6.69 -3.32
CA ASP A 74 18.23 8.14 -3.48
C ASP A 74 19.21 8.83 -2.51
N PRO A 75 20.09 9.71 -3.01
CA PRO A 75 21.16 10.27 -2.18
C PRO A 75 20.65 11.11 -1.00
N ASP A 76 19.54 11.83 -1.16
CA ASP A 76 19.05 12.73 -0.11
C ASP A 76 18.37 11.92 1.01
N VAL A 77 17.63 10.86 0.65
CA VAL A 77 17.03 9.93 1.62
C VAL A 77 18.11 9.11 2.33
N ASP A 78 19.07 8.57 1.59
CA ASP A 78 20.16 7.77 2.17
C ASP A 78 21.05 8.62 3.08
N GLU A 79 21.31 9.89 2.74
CA GLU A 79 22.06 10.82 3.59
C GLU A 79 21.33 11.09 4.92
N ALA A 80 20.03 11.36 4.88
CA ALA A 80 19.22 11.54 6.09
C ALA A 80 19.23 10.29 6.99
N VAL A 81 19.17 9.09 6.38
CA VAL A 81 19.25 7.84 7.13
C VAL A 81 20.64 7.60 7.70
N MET A 82 21.71 7.86 6.95
CA MET A 82 23.08 7.73 7.45
C MET A 82 23.35 8.68 8.62
N ASP A 83 22.84 9.91 8.55
CA ASP A 83 22.89 10.86 9.66
C ASP A 83 22.13 10.34 10.88
N ALA A 84 20.90 9.84 10.71
CA ALA A 84 20.12 9.22 11.78
C ALA A 84 20.85 8.04 12.45
N VAL A 85 21.49 7.18 11.65
CA VAL A 85 22.33 6.07 12.15
C VAL A 85 23.51 6.60 12.98
N SER A 86 24.19 7.65 12.50
CA SER A 86 25.33 8.24 13.21
C SER A 86 24.94 8.86 14.57
N LYS A 87 23.69 9.32 14.70
CA LYS A 87 23.12 9.89 15.93
C LYS A 87 22.46 8.85 16.86
N GLY A 88 22.52 7.57 16.49
CA GLY A 88 21.88 6.47 17.20
C GLY A 88 20.44 6.21 16.73
N VAL A 89 20.17 4.95 16.38
CA VAL A 89 18.89 4.49 15.83
C VAL A 89 17.79 4.45 16.88
N ALA A 90 18.09 4.00 18.10
CA ALA A 90 17.12 3.90 19.18
C ALA A 90 17.82 4.00 20.54
N CYS A 91 17.14 4.59 21.52
CA CYS A 91 17.58 4.63 22.92
C CYS A 91 16.34 4.64 23.84
N SER A 92 16.53 4.89 25.14
CA SER A 92 15.41 4.98 26.09
C SER A 92 14.52 6.22 25.91
N LEU A 93 14.94 7.19 25.10
CA LEU A 93 14.22 8.43 24.79
C LEU A 93 13.73 8.39 23.33
N ASN A 94 12.68 9.15 23.04
CA ASN A 94 12.08 9.21 21.70
C ASN A 94 12.89 10.09 20.74
N CYS A 95 12.77 9.79 19.44
CA CYS A 95 13.37 10.58 18.38
C CYS A 95 12.49 11.81 18.05
N PRO A 96 13.04 13.04 17.95
CA PRO A 96 12.26 14.22 17.59
C PRO A 96 11.63 14.13 16.19
N GLU A 97 12.24 13.36 15.29
CA GLU A 97 11.77 13.19 13.91
C GLU A 97 10.36 12.58 13.83
N GLU A 98 9.90 11.85 14.86
CA GLU A 98 8.51 11.36 14.91
C GLU A 98 7.50 12.50 15.08
N VAL A 99 7.86 13.56 15.80
CA VAL A 99 7.02 14.76 15.98
C VAL A 99 7.00 15.56 14.69
N GLU A 100 8.18 15.82 14.11
CA GLU A 100 8.34 16.55 12.85
C GLU A 100 7.56 15.87 11.70
N LEU A 101 7.62 14.54 11.63
CA LEU A 101 6.86 13.78 10.64
C LEU A 101 5.35 13.90 10.85
N ALA A 102 4.89 13.88 12.12
CA ALA A 102 3.47 14.06 12.42
C ALA A 102 2.99 15.46 12.01
N GLU A 103 3.77 16.50 12.28
CA GLU A 103 3.49 17.88 11.86
C GLU A 103 3.42 17.99 10.34
N LEU A 104 4.43 17.49 9.61
CA LEU A 104 4.46 17.51 8.15
C LEU A 104 3.25 16.78 7.54
N LEU A 105 2.88 15.64 8.10
CA LEU A 105 1.71 14.89 7.62
C LEU A 105 0.40 15.64 7.91
N CYS A 106 0.23 16.27 9.06
CA CYS A 106 -0.97 17.07 9.34
C CYS A 106 -1.02 18.35 8.47
N ASP A 107 0.13 18.98 8.20
CA ASP A 107 0.22 20.12 7.28
C ASP A 107 -0.17 19.75 5.84
N LEU A 108 0.18 18.54 5.39
CA LEU A 108 -0.25 18.01 4.10
C LEU A 108 -1.75 17.64 4.07
N HIS A 109 -2.36 17.43 5.24
CA HIS A 109 -3.73 16.96 5.39
C HIS A 109 -4.47 17.79 6.46
N PRO A 110 -4.95 19.00 6.13
CA PRO A 110 -5.57 19.90 7.12
C PRO A 110 -6.80 19.34 7.85
N TRP A 111 -7.35 18.22 7.38
CA TRP A 111 -8.45 17.49 8.02
C TRP A 111 -8.00 16.54 9.13
N ALA A 112 -6.71 16.20 9.20
CA ALA A 112 -6.13 15.28 10.15
C ALA A 112 -5.40 16.04 11.28
N ASP A 113 -5.53 15.54 12.51
CA ASP A 113 -4.99 16.20 13.70
C ASP A 113 -3.89 15.38 14.38
N LYS A 114 -3.88 14.05 14.16
CA LYS A 114 -3.02 13.11 14.89
C LYS A 114 -2.43 12.06 13.97
N ALA A 115 -1.24 11.58 14.32
CA ALA A 115 -0.54 10.51 13.61
C ALA A 115 -0.14 9.35 14.53
N ARG A 116 0.00 8.15 13.95
CA ARG A 116 0.65 6.97 14.51
C ARG A 116 1.56 6.35 13.46
N PHE A 117 2.69 5.78 13.88
CA PHE A 117 3.67 5.17 12.98
C PHE A 117 3.86 3.68 13.26
N CYS A 118 4.05 2.91 12.19
CA CYS A 118 4.41 1.48 12.25
C CYS A 118 5.54 1.19 11.27
N ARG A 119 5.82 -0.08 10.97
CA ARG A 119 6.89 -0.46 10.02
C ARG A 119 6.39 -1.24 8.80
N ALA A 120 5.17 -1.76 8.84
CA ALA A 120 4.53 -2.38 7.67
C ALA A 120 3.15 -1.79 7.39
N GLY A 121 2.76 -1.80 6.11
CA GLY A 121 1.44 -1.31 5.68
C GLY A 121 0.27 -2.12 6.24
N GLY A 122 0.34 -3.45 6.18
CA GLY A 122 -0.73 -4.28 6.74
C GLY A 122 -0.82 -4.21 8.28
N GLU A 123 0.30 -4.01 8.96
CA GLU A 123 0.34 -3.73 10.40
C GLU A 123 -0.42 -2.43 10.70
N ALA A 124 -0.15 -1.37 9.92
CA ALA A 124 -0.85 -0.10 10.05
C ALA A 124 -2.36 -0.23 9.74
N MET A 125 -2.76 -1.02 8.73
CA MET A 125 -4.17 -1.27 8.47
C MET A 125 -4.86 -2.01 9.62
N THR A 126 -4.20 -3.00 10.21
CA THR A 126 -4.73 -3.72 11.39
C THR A 126 -4.90 -2.78 12.58
N MET A 127 -3.94 -1.86 12.77
CA MET A 127 -4.02 -0.83 13.80
C MET A 127 -5.16 0.15 13.53
N ALA A 128 -5.33 0.63 12.29
CA ALA A 128 -6.44 1.52 11.92
C ALA A 128 -7.81 0.85 12.15
N VAL A 129 -7.97 -0.41 11.76
CA VAL A 129 -9.18 -1.19 12.05
C VAL A 129 -9.39 -1.35 13.55
N ARG A 130 -8.34 -1.59 14.34
CA ARG A 130 -8.44 -1.67 15.81
C ARG A 130 -8.87 -0.32 16.42
N ILE A 131 -8.33 0.80 15.95
CA ILE A 131 -8.71 2.14 16.40
C ILE A 131 -10.19 2.40 16.09
N ALA A 132 -10.66 2.08 14.88
CA ALA A 132 -12.06 2.26 14.52
C ALA A 132 -13.02 1.39 15.36
N ARG A 133 -12.65 0.13 15.64
CA ARG A 133 -13.41 -0.74 16.55
C ARG A 133 -13.43 -0.19 17.97
N ALA A 134 -12.29 0.30 18.48
CA ALA A 134 -12.21 0.91 19.81
C ALA A 134 -13.00 2.21 19.91
N TYR A 135 -13.06 3.00 18.83
CA TYR A 135 -13.82 4.24 18.75
C TYR A 135 -15.33 3.97 18.76
N THR A 136 -15.78 3.06 17.90
CA THR A 136 -17.22 2.80 17.70
C THR A 136 -17.82 1.80 18.70
N GLY A 137 -17.00 0.94 19.30
CA GLY A 137 -17.46 -0.20 20.10
C GLY A 137 -18.09 -1.32 19.26
N ARG A 138 -17.83 -1.35 17.95
CA ARG A 138 -18.46 -2.27 16.99
C ARG A 138 -17.43 -3.18 16.32
N SER A 139 -17.90 -4.23 15.65
CA SER A 139 -17.04 -5.35 15.22
C SER A 139 -16.79 -5.45 13.71
N LYS A 140 -17.80 -5.11 12.89
CA LYS A 140 -17.80 -5.42 11.45
C LYS A 140 -17.19 -4.33 10.59
N ILE A 141 -16.59 -4.75 9.48
CA ILE A 141 -15.91 -3.89 8.51
C ILE A 141 -16.54 -4.13 7.14
N ALA A 142 -17.01 -3.07 6.49
CA ALA A 142 -17.29 -3.10 5.06
C ALA A 142 -16.03 -2.62 4.33
N PHE A 143 -15.58 -3.30 3.27
CA PHE A 143 -14.35 -2.86 2.59
C PHE A 143 -14.35 -3.04 1.07
N CYS A 144 -13.54 -2.23 0.39
CA CYS A 144 -13.27 -2.34 -1.05
C CYS A 144 -11.79 -2.17 -1.37
N GLY A 145 -11.20 -3.22 -1.95
CA GLY A 145 -9.80 -3.24 -2.38
C GLY A 145 -8.97 -4.24 -1.57
N TYR A 146 -7.65 -4.13 -1.67
CA TYR A 146 -6.72 -5.04 -1.00
C TYR A 146 -6.04 -4.38 0.20
N HIS A 147 -6.19 -5.00 1.38
CA HIS A 147 -5.74 -4.44 2.65
C HIS A 147 -4.78 -5.36 3.44
N GLY A 148 -4.08 -6.26 2.74
CA GLY A 148 -3.01 -7.08 3.31
C GLY A 148 -3.40 -8.54 3.59
N TRP A 149 -2.77 -9.14 4.59
CA TRP A 149 -2.87 -10.58 4.90
C TRP A 149 -3.41 -10.88 6.32
N HIS A 150 -3.81 -9.85 7.06
CA HIS A 150 -4.18 -9.99 8.46
C HIS A 150 -5.57 -10.62 8.60
N ASP A 151 -5.79 -11.27 9.75
CA ASP A 151 -7.00 -12.06 10.04
C ASP A 151 -8.30 -11.32 9.72
N TRP A 152 -8.39 -10.03 10.04
CA TRP A 152 -9.61 -9.26 9.77
C TRP A 152 -9.93 -9.22 8.26
N TYR A 153 -8.93 -9.09 7.38
CA TYR A 153 -9.16 -9.00 5.94
C TYR A 153 -9.40 -10.40 5.34
N LEU A 154 -8.57 -11.39 5.70
CA LEU A 154 -8.70 -12.76 5.20
C LEU A 154 -9.98 -13.46 5.69
N ALA A 155 -10.57 -13.01 6.79
CA ALA A 155 -11.85 -13.52 7.29
C ALA A 155 -12.99 -13.47 6.25
N ALA A 156 -12.92 -12.57 5.26
CA ALA A 156 -13.90 -12.52 4.17
C ALA A 156 -13.98 -13.85 3.39
N ASN A 157 -12.86 -14.57 3.25
CA ASN A 157 -12.79 -15.84 2.53
C ASN A 157 -13.19 -17.07 3.36
N LEU A 158 -13.43 -16.95 4.67
CA LEU A 158 -13.76 -18.11 5.52
C LEU A 158 -15.05 -18.83 5.10
N LYS A 159 -16.03 -18.12 4.53
CA LYS A 159 -17.34 -18.70 4.20
C LYS A 159 -17.37 -19.45 2.86
N ASN A 160 -16.73 -18.92 1.83
CA ASN A 160 -16.85 -19.43 0.45
C ASN A 160 -15.52 -19.51 -0.32
N GLY A 161 -14.40 -19.15 0.31
CA GLY A 161 -13.05 -19.18 -0.28
C GLY A 161 -12.79 -18.18 -1.41
N SER A 162 -13.77 -17.36 -1.77
CA SER A 162 -13.73 -16.56 -3.00
C SER A 162 -14.26 -15.14 -2.87
N ALA A 163 -14.68 -14.71 -1.68
CA ALA A 163 -15.16 -13.35 -1.43
C ALA A 163 -14.13 -12.26 -1.76
N LEU A 164 -12.83 -12.58 -1.69
CA LEU A 164 -11.74 -11.68 -2.06
C LEU A 164 -11.38 -11.72 -3.56
N ASN A 165 -11.95 -12.67 -4.32
CA ASN A 165 -11.72 -12.73 -5.76
C ASN A 165 -12.40 -11.52 -6.43
N GLY A 166 -11.69 -10.88 -7.36
CA GLY A 166 -12.18 -9.66 -8.02
C GLY A 166 -11.75 -8.34 -7.34
N HIS A 167 -11.05 -8.40 -6.21
CA HIS A 167 -10.29 -7.26 -5.70
C HIS A 167 -8.91 -7.20 -6.38
N LEU A 168 -7.82 -7.54 -5.67
CA LEU A 168 -6.46 -7.50 -6.25
C LEU A 168 -5.84 -8.87 -6.50
N ILE A 169 -5.97 -9.78 -5.54
CA ILE A 169 -5.29 -11.08 -5.57
C ILE A 169 -6.34 -12.16 -5.35
N ASN A 170 -6.48 -13.03 -6.34
CA ASN A 170 -7.35 -14.20 -6.26
C ASN A 170 -6.66 -15.34 -5.48
N GLY A 171 -7.47 -16.25 -4.93
CA GLY A 171 -6.96 -17.48 -4.29
C GLY A 171 -6.22 -17.23 -2.98
N LEU A 172 -6.69 -16.26 -2.18
CA LEU A 172 -6.15 -16.01 -0.84
C LEU A 172 -6.77 -16.99 0.17
N ASP A 173 -6.04 -18.05 0.49
CA ASP A 173 -6.49 -19.06 1.45
C ASP A 173 -6.50 -18.51 2.90
N PRO A 174 -7.61 -18.65 3.65
CA PRO A 174 -7.74 -18.12 5.01
C PRO A 174 -7.25 -19.12 6.09
N CYS A 175 -6.40 -20.08 5.75
CA CYS A 175 -5.95 -21.09 6.71
C CYS A 175 -5.22 -20.44 7.89
N GLY A 176 -5.64 -20.77 9.11
CA GLY A 176 -5.12 -20.18 10.36
C GLY A 176 -5.90 -18.96 10.85
N VAL A 177 -6.83 -18.42 10.06
CA VAL A 177 -7.74 -17.35 10.50
C VAL A 177 -8.87 -17.96 11.34
N PRO A 178 -9.17 -17.44 12.54
CA PRO A 178 -10.23 -17.99 13.41
C PRO A 178 -11.62 -17.96 12.77
N GLU A 179 -12.39 -19.05 12.92
CA GLU A 179 -13.76 -19.17 12.39
C GLU A 179 -14.73 -18.16 13.00
N GLU A 180 -14.45 -17.68 14.22
CA GLU A 180 -15.24 -16.64 14.89
C GLU A 180 -15.25 -15.31 14.13
N LEU A 181 -14.34 -15.12 13.16
CA LEU A 181 -14.30 -13.94 12.30
C LEU A 181 -15.23 -14.06 11.07
N ILE A 182 -15.93 -15.18 10.87
CA ILE A 182 -16.89 -15.34 9.76
C ILE A 182 -17.92 -14.21 9.80
N GLY A 183 -18.05 -13.49 8.67
CA GLY A 183 -19.02 -12.40 8.52
C GLY A 183 -18.64 -11.11 9.26
N THR A 184 -17.40 -10.99 9.74
CA THR A 184 -16.89 -9.75 10.34
C THR A 184 -16.32 -8.77 9.31
N SER A 185 -15.97 -9.25 8.12
CA SER A 185 -15.48 -8.43 7.02
C SER A 185 -16.26 -8.71 5.74
N ILE A 186 -16.89 -7.68 5.20
CA ILE A 186 -17.85 -7.78 4.10
C ILE A 186 -17.32 -6.95 2.93
N PRO A 187 -16.85 -7.61 1.85
CA PRO A 187 -16.37 -6.91 0.66
C PRO A 187 -17.50 -6.24 -0.12
N PHE A 188 -17.16 -5.17 -0.83
CA PHE A 188 -17.96 -4.56 -1.90
C PHE A 188 -17.04 -4.00 -2.99
N HIS A 189 -17.59 -3.68 -4.16
CA HIS A 189 -16.82 -3.18 -5.30
C HIS A 189 -16.90 -1.66 -5.47
N MET A 190 -15.80 -1.07 -5.94
CA MET A 190 -15.69 0.35 -6.29
C MET A 190 -16.75 0.72 -7.33
N ASN A 191 -17.38 1.88 -7.18
CA ASN A 191 -18.43 2.42 -8.06
C ASN A 191 -19.67 1.52 -8.21
N ASN A 192 -19.90 0.60 -7.25
CA ASN A 192 -21.10 -0.21 -7.21
C ASN A 192 -21.91 0.10 -5.94
N THR A 193 -22.76 1.13 -6.03
CA THR A 193 -23.59 1.59 -4.91
C THR A 193 -24.49 0.48 -4.37
N GLN A 194 -25.04 -0.38 -5.21
CA GLN A 194 -25.91 -1.46 -4.75
C GLN A 194 -25.15 -2.49 -3.90
N ASP A 195 -23.94 -2.85 -4.34
CA ASP A 195 -23.07 -3.77 -3.61
C ASP A 195 -22.59 -3.16 -2.28
N PHE A 196 -22.18 -1.89 -2.31
CA PHE A 196 -21.87 -1.12 -1.10
C PHE A 196 -23.05 -1.14 -0.10
N MET A 197 -24.27 -0.82 -0.56
CA MET A 197 -25.46 -0.81 0.28
C MET A 197 -25.76 -2.21 0.86
N ASN A 198 -25.57 -3.28 0.09
CA ASN A 198 -25.72 -4.65 0.58
C ASN A 198 -24.69 -4.97 1.67
N ALA A 199 -23.43 -4.58 1.50
CA ALA A 199 -22.37 -4.81 2.46
C ALA A 199 -22.62 -4.09 3.79
N VAL A 200 -22.95 -2.80 3.75
CA VAL A 200 -23.22 -2.02 4.96
C VAL A 200 -24.52 -2.45 5.64
N ASN A 201 -25.55 -2.87 4.90
CA ASN A 201 -26.77 -3.44 5.47
C ASN A 201 -26.50 -4.79 6.17
N THR A 202 -25.61 -5.61 5.61
CA THR A 202 -25.16 -6.87 6.24
C THR A 202 -24.39 -6.60 7.54
N CYS A 203 -23.65 -5.48 7.58
CA CYS A 203 -22.99 -5.03 8.80
C CYS A 203 -24.01 -4.55 9.84
N GLY A 204 -24.99 -3.76 9.42
CA GLY A 204 -26.03 -3.22 10.28
C GLY A 204 -25.45 -2.32 11.38
N LYS A 205 -25.98 -2.45 12.60
CA LYS A 205 -25.53 -1.67 13.77
C LYS A 205 -24.11 -2.02 14.24
N GLU A 206 -23.56 -3.12 13.75
CA GLU A 206 -22.21 -3.60 14.07
C GLU A 206 -21.14 -3.01 13.14
N LEU A 207 -21.49 -2.11 12.21
CA LEU A 207 -20.51 -1.46 11.32
C LEU A 207 -19.59 -0.50 12.10
N ALA A 208 -18.32 -0.89 12.24
CA ALA A 208 -17.27 -0.09 12.86
C ALA A 208 -16.59 0.84 11.85
N ALA A 209 -16.25 0.33 10.67
CA ALA A 209 -15.54 1.07 9.65
C ALA A 209 -15.94 0.69 8.23
N ILE A 210 -15.81 1.66 7.33
CA ILE A 210 -15.76 1.45 5.89
C ILE A 210 -14.29 1.66 5.47
N VAL A 211 -13.67 0.64 4.88
CA VAL A 211 -12.25 0.67 4.49
C VAL A 211 -12.14 0.61 2.97
N MET A 212 -11.43 1.55 2.35
CA MET A 212 -11.33 1.58 0.89
C MET A 212 -9.95 1.99 0.43
N GLU A 213 -9.46 1.40 -0.66
CA GLU A 213 -8.42 2.03 -1.44
C GLU A 213 -9.00 3.24 -2.19
N PRO A 214 -8.25 4.35 -2.35
CA PRO A 214 -8.77 5.51 -3.07
C PRO A 214 -8.89 5.25 -4.57
N ILE A 215 -7.96 4.45 -5.10
CA ILE A 215 -7.91 4.03 -6.49
C ILE A 215 -6.98 2.82 -6.60
N ARG A 216 -7.36 1.88 -7.47
CA ARG A 216 -6.49 0.77 -7.90
C ARG A 216 -6.40 0.76 -9.42
N ASP A 217 -7.51 0.36 -10.05
CA ASP A 217 -7.65 0.29 -11.51
C ASP A 217 -8.76 1.20 -12.03
N ILE A 218 -9.83 1.34 -11.24
CA ILE A 218 -11.01 2.12 -11.59
C ILE A 218 -10.95 3.43 -10.80
N GLU A 219 -11.08 4.55 -11.52
CA GLU A 219 -11.23 5.86 -10.89
C GLU A 219 -12.55 5.91 -10.10
N PRO A 220 -12.52 6.38 -8.85
CA PRO A 220 -13.69 6.46 -8.00
C PRO A 220 -14.67 7.50 -8.56
N ASP A 221 -15.93 7.13 -8.73
CA ASP A 221 -16.94 8.08 -9.13
C ASP A 221 -17.31 8.98 -7.94
N SER A 222 -17.51 10.27 -8.22
CA SER A 222 -17.74 11.25 -7.16
C SER A 222 -19.05 10.99 -6.41
N GLU A 223 -20.09 10.48 -7.07
CA GLU A 223 -21.40 10.23 -6.46
C GLU A 223 -21.32 9.09 -5.43
N PHE A 224 -20.59 8.03 -5.76
CA PHE A 224 -20.29 6.89 -4.93
C PHE A 224 -19.48 7.30 -3.71
N MET A 225 -18.44 8.12 -3.88
CA MET A 225 -17.65 8.60 -2.74
C MET A 225 -18.47 9.48 -1.78
N HIS A 226 -19.34 10.36 -2.30
CA HIS A 226 -20.29 11.10 -1.46
C HIS A 226 -21.28 10.16 -0.76
N THR A 227 -21.77 9.13 -1.46
CA THR A 227 -22.67 8.12 -0.89
C THR A 227 -22.01 7.38 0.27
N VAL A 228 -20.77 6.94 0.10
CA VAL A 228 -19.98 6.28 1.14
C VAL A 228 -19.78 7.21 2.35
N ARG A 229 -19.30 8.45 2.12
CA ARG A 229 -19.07 9.43 3.19
C ARG A 229 -20.34 9.74 3.98
N ASN A 230 -21.43 10.05 3.28
CA ASN A 230 -22.71 10.36 3.89
C ASN A 230 -23.25 9.17 4.69
N TYR A 231 -23.07 7.95 4.20
CA TYR A 231 -23.45 6.75 4.94
C TYR A 231 -22.59 6.57 6.20
N ALA A 232 -21.27 6.72 6.09
CA ALA A 232 -20.35 6.63 7.21
C ALA A 232 -20.77 7.59 8.35
N ASP A 233 -21.07 8.85 8.01
CA ASP A 233 -21.52 9.87 8.97
C ASP A 233 -22.84 9.49 9.62
N LYS A 234 -23.84 9.09 8.81
CA LYS A 234 -25.16 8.68 9.30
C LYS A 234 -25.09 7.45 10.21
N ALA A 235 -24.23 6.49 9.88
CA ALA A 235 -24.05 5.27 10.65
C ALA A 235 -23.16 5.48 11.89
N GLY A 236 -22.39 6.58 11.95
CA GLY A 236 -21.30 6.75 12.91
C GLY A 236 -20.20 5.71 12.74
N ALA A 237 -19.94 5.30 11.49
CA ALA A 237 -18.84 4.42 11.12
C ALA A 237 -17.63 5.24 10.68
N VAL A 238 -16.43 4.71 10.90
CA VAL A 238 -15.19 5.38 10.55
C VAL A 238 -14.85 5.11 9.09
N LEU A 239 -14.65 6.15 8.28
CA LEU A 239 -14.13 6.01 6.91
C LEU A 239 -12.60 5.97 6.94
N ILE A 240 -12.02 4.86 6.50
CA ILE A 240 -10.57 4.64 6.43
C ILE A 240 -10.16 4.53 4.96
N ILE A 241 -9.22 5.37 4.54
CA ILE A 241 -8.65 5.32 3.19
C ILE A 241 -7.25 4.71 3.22
N ASP A 242 -7.08 3.62 2.48
CA ASP A 242 -5.82 2.89 2.33
C ASP A 242 -4.99 3.49 1.19
N GLU A 243 -4.08 4.39 1.54
CA GLU A 243 -3.12 5.05 0.65
C GLU A 243 -1.82 4.24 0.49
N ILE A 244 -1.73 3.00 0.98
CA ILE A 244 -0.47 2.27 1.02
C ILE A 244 0.12 2.10 -0.38
N SER A 245 -0.72 1.87 -1.40
CA SER A 245 -0.26 1.75 -2.79
C SER A 245 -0.40 3.04 -3.60
N ALA A 246 -1.42 3.85 -3.33
CA ALA A 246 -1.77 5.04 -4.10
C ALA A 246 -1.07 6.32 -3.62
N GLY A 247 -0.54 6.30 -2.39
CA GLY A 247 0.20 7.40 -1.79
C GLY A 247 1.40 7.80 -2.64
N LEU A 248 1.65 9.10 -2.74
CA LEU A 248 2.78 9.68 -3.50
C LEU A 248 2.75 9.37 -5.01
N ARG A 249 1.58 9.04 -5.59
CA ARG A 249 1.45 8.82 -7.05
C ARG A 249 0.99 10.06 -7.80
N PHE A 250 -0.13 10.63 -7.36
CA PHE A 250 -0.78 11.75 -8.07
C PHE A 250 -0.47 13.12 -7.44
N ASN A 251 -0.04 13.13 -6.19
CA ASN A 251 0.43 14.30 -5.44
C ASN A 251 1.31 13.80 -4.27
N THR A 252 1.83 14.69 -3.41
CA THR A 252 2.59 14.28 -2.22
C THR A 252 1.70 13.73 -1.08
N GLY A 253 0.48 14.26 -0.89
CA GLY A 253 -0.41 13.85 0.21
C GLY A 253 -1.23 12.58 -0.07
N GLY A 254 -1.06 11.93 -1.20
CA GLY A 254 -1.86 10.76 -1.58
C GLY A 254 -3.08 11.07 -2.43
N ALA A 255 -3.51 10.02 -3.13
CA ALA A 255 -4.53 10.09 -4.17
C ALA A 255 -5.86 10.66 -3.68
N HIS A 256 -6.26 10.40 -2.43
CA HIS A 256 -7.53 10.82 -1.86
C HIS A 256 -7.75 12.34 -1.93
N LEU A 257 -6.69 13.14 -1.78
CA LEU A 257 -6.78 14.60 -1.85
C LEU A 257 -7.09 15.15 -3.25
N VAL A 258 -6.91 14.35 -4.31
CA VAL A 258 -7.11 14.77 -5.70
C VAL A 258 -8.13 13.94 -6.46
N MET A 259 -8.42 12.72 -5.98
CA MET A 259 -9.36 11.78 -6.60
C MET A 259 -10.74 11.81 -5.93
N HIS A 260 -10.83 12.27 -4.68
CA HIS A 260 -12.09 12.28 -3.94
C HIS A 260 -12.45 13.68 -3.46
N PRO A 261 -13.73 14.06 -3.53
CA PRO A 261 -14.21 15.29 -2.92
C PRO A 261 -14.45 15.18 -1.40
N VAL A 262 -14.15 14.03 -0.79
CA VAL A 262 -14.50 13.73 0.61
C VAL A 262 -13.28 13.44 1.47
N GLU A 263 -13.28 13.99 2.68
CA GLU A 263 -12.27 13.73 3.69
C GLU A 263 -12.61 12.44 4.47
N PRO A 264 -11.63 11.56 4.71
CA PRO A 264 -11.82 10.40 5.56
C PRO A 264 -11.76 10.78 7.05
N ASP A 265 -11.93 9.77 7.90
CA ASP A 265 -11.69 9.89 9.34
C ASP A 265 -10.27 9.43 9.69
N MET A 266 -9.73 8.46 8.93
CA MET A 266 -8.33 8.05 8.93
C MET A 266 -7.82 7.78 7.52
N ALA A 267 -6.52 7.99 7.31
CA ALA A 267 -5.80 7.54 6.11
C ALA A 267 -4.53 6.80 6.50
N VAL A 268 -4.18 5.75 5.74
CA VAL A 268 -3.05 4.86 6.04
C VAL A 268 -2.04 4.87 4.90
N PHE A 269 -0.78 5.19 5.20
CA PHE A 269 0.31 5.29 4.25
C PHE A 269 1.42 4.29 4.55
N SER A 270 2.13 3.84 3.51
CA SER A 270 3.38 3.07 3.62
C SER A 270 4.10 3.15 2.28
N LYS A 271 4.95 2.17 1.93
CA LYS A 271 5.63 2.06 0.64
C LYS A 271 6.34 3.36 0.25
N GLY A 272 5.70 4.16 -0.61
CA GLY A 272 6.24 5.39 -1.17
C GLY A 272 6.74 6.37 -0.11
N ILE A 273 6.07 6.48 1.04
CA ILE A 273 6.48 7.46 2.07
C ILE A 273 7.89 7.22 2.62
N GLY A 274 8.40 5.98 2.58
CA GLY A 274 9.74 5.66 3.07
C GLY A 274 10.79 5.51 1.98
N ASN A 275 10.40 5.63 0.70
CA ASN A 275 11.25 5.35 -0.46
C ASN A 275 12.09 4.05 -0.34
N GLY A 276 11.50 2.99 0.21
CA GLY A 276 12.18 1.70 0.44
C GLY A 276 12.62 1.41 1.88
N TYR A 277 12.64 2.42 2.76
CA TYR A 277 12.81 2.24 4.20
C TYR A 277 11.49 1.83 4.87
N ALA A 278 11.59 1.03 5.94
CA ALA A 278 10.42 0.51 6.65
C ALA A 278 9.75 1.63 7.45
N ILE A 279 8.59 2.07 6.98
CA ILE A 279 7.74 3.04 7.68
C ILE A 279 6.32 2.94 7.14
N SER A 280 5.36 3.11 8.04
CA SER A 280 3.95 3.32 7.73
C SER A 280 3.39 4.37 8.67
N ALA A 281 2.38 5.09 8.21
CA ALA A 281 1.73 6.15 8.98
C ALA A 281 0.22 5.97 8.93
N ILE A 282 -0.44 6.27 10.04
CA ILE A 282 -1.88 6.42 10.14
C ILE A 282 -2.10 7.85 10.58
N ILE A 283 -2.81 8.63 9.78
CA ILE A 283 -3.26 9.96 10.17
C ILE A 283 -4.76 9.94 10.34
N GLY A 284 -5.30 10.79 11.21
CA GLY A 284 -6.74 10.85 11.41
C GLY A 284 -7.19 12.03 12.24
N ARG A 285 -8.51 12.18 12.30
CA ARG A 285 -9.16 13.17 13.16
C ARG A 285 -8.90 12.85 14.63
N ASP A 286 -8.69 13.88 15.43
CA ASP A 286 -8.48 13.78 16.88
C ASP A 286 -9.50 12.86 17.56
N SER A 287 -10.77 13.08 17.22
CA SER A 287 -11.94 12.38 17.78
C SER A 287 -11.88 10.86 17.61
N VAL A 288 -11.28 10.38 16.51
CA VAL A 288 -11.14 8.94 16.20
C VAL A 288 -9.81 8.41 16.72
N MET A 289 -8.72 9.14 16.48
CA MET A 289 -7.37 8.70 16.82
C MET A 289 -7.17 8.52 18.34
N ASP A 290 -7.87 9.28 19.18
CA ASP A 290 -7.80 9.12 20.64
C ASP A 290 -8.36 7.80 21.16
N ALA A 291 -9.13 7.06 20.35
CA ALA A 291 -9.51 5.70 20.70
C ALA A 291 -8.30 4.76 20.82
N ALA A 292 -7.15 5.11 20.22
CA ALA A 292 -5.89 4.39 20.42
C ALA A 292 -5.42 4.37 21.89
N GLN A 293 -5.87 5.30 22.73
CA GLN A 293 -5.57 5.30 24.17
C GLN A 293 -6.46 4.32 24.96
N LYS A 294 -7.53 3.81 24.36
CA LYS A 294 -8.49 2.87 24.98
C LYS A 294 -8.21 1.42 24.63
N THR A 295 -7.14 1.14 23.89
CA THR A 295 -6.78 -0.21 23.44
C THR A 295 -5.27 -0.39 23.42
N PHE A 296 -4.78 -1.62 23.56
CA PHE A 296 -3.35 -1.88 23.59
C PHE A 296 -2.77 -1.90 22.17
N ILE A 297 -1.93 -0.91 21.88
CA ILE A 297 -1.23 -0.72 20.61
C ILE A 297 0.20 -0.27 20.94
N SER A 298 1.16 -1.19 20.83
CA SER A 298 2.58 -0.93 21.16
C SER A 298 3.51 -1.86 20.38
N SER A 299 4.68 -1.34 20.01
CA SER A 299 5.81 -2.11 19.47
C SER A 299 7.10 -1.35 19.69
N THR A 300 8.18 -2.08 20.00
CA THR A 300 9.51 -1.51 20.24
C THR A 300 10.07 -0.81 19.00
N ASN A 301 9.83 -1.36 17.81
CA ASN A 301 10.43 -0.85 16.58
C ASN A 301 9.72 0.39 16.01
N TRP A 302 8.68 0.92 16.65
CA TRP A 302 7.97 2.09 16.11
C TRP A 302 8.64 3.43 16.45
N THR A 303 9.46 3.46 17.50
CA THR A 303 10.14 4.67 18.01
C THR A 303 11.60 4.78 17.57
N GLU A 304 12.03 3.94 16.63
CA GLU A 304 13.37 4.05 16.04
C GLU A 304 13.43 5.19 15.01
N ARG A 305 14.60 5.81 14.86
CA ARG A 305 14.80 7.06 14.12
C ARG A 305 14.85 6.91 12.60
N ILE A 306 15.20 5.74 12.05
CA ILE A 306 15.41 5.54 10.60
C ILE A 306 14.12 5.79 9.82
N GLY A 307 13.01 5.19 10.25
CA GLY A 307 11.72 5.32 9.56
C GLY A 307 11.28 6.78 9.41
N PRO A 308 11.18 7.56 10.51
CA PRO A 308 10.83 8.97 10.43
C PRO A 308 11.80 9.83 9.61
N ALA A 309 13.12 9.65 9.78
CA ALA A 309 14.12 10.38 9.02
C ALA A 309 14.01 10.14 7.51
N ALA A 310 13.85 8.87 7.09
CA ALA A 310 13.64 8.53 5.70
C ALA A 310 12.35 9.14 5.14
N ALA A 311 11.28 9.15 5.93
CA ALA A 311 9.99 9.67 5.50
C ALA A 311 9.99 11.19 5.33
N LEU A 312 10.61 11.93 6.26
CA LEU A 312 10.80 13.37 6.15
C LEU A 312 11.54 13.74 4.87
N ALA A 313 12.73 13.17 4.66
CA ALA A 313 13.54 13.42 3.46
C ALA A 313 12.79 13.07 2.17
N THR A 314 12.06 11.94 2.17
CA THR A 314 11.26 11.50 1.02
C THR A 314 10.14 12.49 0.71
N LEU A 315 9.35 12.88 1.70
CA LEU A 315 8.19 13.77 1.52
C LEU A 315 8.62 15.18 1.10
N GLU A 316 9.66 15.72 1.73
CA GLU A 316 10.22 17.03 1.38
C GLU A 316 10.71 17.07 -0.07
N LYS A 317 11.56 16.11 -0.46
CA LYS A 317 12.06 16.03 -1.83
C LYS A 317 10.92 15.82 -2.83
N HIS A 318 10.02 14.89 -2.55
CA HIS A 318 8.89 14.59 -3.42
C HIS A 318 8.01 15.83 -3.66
N LYS A 319 7.76 16.64 -2.62
CA LYS A 319 7.04 17.91 -2.70
C LYS A 319 7.82 18.96 -3.48
N ASN A 320 9.08 19.20 -3.13
CA ASN A 320 9.90 20.27 -3.71
C ASN A 320 10.17 20.07 -5.20
N GLU A 321 10.47 18.83 -5.60
CA GLU A 321 10.74 18.48 -6.99
C GLU A 321 9.48 18.16 -7.80
N LYS A 322 8.30 18.14 -7.16
CA LYS A 322 7.01 17.79 -7.77
C LYS A 322 7.07 16.43 -8.47
N VAL A 323 7.67 15.44 -7.80
CA VAL A 323 7.97 14.11 -8.35
C VAL A 323 6.73 13.44 -8.94
N TYR A 324 5.57 13.59 -8.29
CA TYR A 324 4.28 13.11 -8.81
C TYR A 324 3.99 13.53 -10.26
N LYS A 325 4.39 14.74 -10.70
CA LYS A 325 4.21 15.18 -12.09
C LYS A 325 5.05 14.35 -13.05
N HIS A 326 6.29 14.05 -12.66
CA HIS A 326 7.17 13.20 -13.44
C HIS A 326 6.62 11.77 -13.50
N LEU A 327 6.17 11.22 -12.38
CA LEU A 327 5.57 9.89 -12.31
C LEU A 327 4.35 9.75 -13.22
N VAL A 328 3.44 10.73 -13.20
CA VAL A 328 2.25 10.74 -14.07
C VAL A 328 2.65 10.83 -15.55
N ALA A 329 3.53 11.77 -15.91
CA ALA A 329 3.97 11.93 -17.29
C ALA A 329 4.71 10.69 -17.83
N ALA A 330 5.54 10.03 -17.01
CA ALA A 330 6.20 8.79 -17.36
C ALA A 330 5.16 7.67 -17.59
N GLY A 331 4.18 7.54 -16.70
CA GLY A 331 3.06 6.61 -16.84
C GLY A 331 2.26 6.81 -18.11
N GLU A 332 1.90 8.05 -18.44
CA GLU A 332 1.20 8.40 -19.68
C GLU A 332 2.01 8.03 -20.93
N SER A 333 3.32 8.32 -20.91
CA SER A 333 4.22 7.95 -22.00
C SER A 333 4.32 6.43 -22.18
N VAL A 334 4.38 5.67 -21.08
CA VAL A 334 4.43 4.21 -21.11
C VAL A 334 3.12 3.62 -21.66
N GLN A 335 1.97 4.07 -21.15
CA GLN A 335 0.66 3.62 -21.64
C GLN A 335 0.50 3.92 -23.13
N LYS A 336 0.84 5.14 -23.57
CA LYS A 336 0.82 5.50 -24.99
C LYS A 336 1.72 4.59 -25.83
N GLY A 337 2.93 4.31 -25.35
CA GLY A 337 3.87 3.40 -26.01
C GLY A 337 3.30 1.99 -26.19
N TRP A 338 2.58 1.47 -25.18
CA TRP A 338 1.89 0.18 -25.30
C TRP A 338 0.77 0.19 -26.33
N ILE A 339 -0.06 1.24 -26.36
CA ILE A 339 -1.14 1.40 -27.37
C ILE A 339 -0.55 1.43 -28.78
N ASP A 340 0.45 2.29 -29.00
CA ASP A 340 1.07 2.46 -30.31
C ASP A 340 1.75 1.16 -30.78
N ALA A 341 2.43 0.45 -29.87
CA ALA A 341 3.07 -0.84 -30.17
C ALA A 341 2.03 -1.94 -30.48
N ALA A 342 0.93 -2.01 -29.73
CA ALA A 342 -0.13 -2.99 -29.95
C ALA A 342 -0.82 -2.75 -31.30
N ALA A 343 -1.14 -1.50 -31.63
CA ALA A 343 -1.72 -1.12 -32.92
C ALA A 343 -0.80 -1.50 -34.10
N ASN A 344 0.50 -1.23 -33.99
CA ASN A 344 1.48 -1.58 -35.02
C ASN A 344 1.65 -3.09 -35.23
N ASN A 345 1.26 -3.92 -34.26
CA ASN A 345 1.38 -5.38 -34.32
C ASN A 345 0.04 -6.09 -34.40
N ASN A 346 -1.07 -5.37 -34.61
CA ASN A 346 -2.44 -5.92 -34.63
C ASN A 346 -2.80 -6.74 -33.39
N LEU A 347 -2.36 -6.28 -32.21
CA LEU A 347 -2.70 -6.88 -30.92
C LEU A 347 -3.78 -6.06 -30.21
N SER A 348 -4.77 -6.76 -29.64
CA SER A 348 -5.74 -6.15 -28.73
C SER A 348 -5.19 -6.20 -27.31
N ILE A 349 -5.09 -5.04 -26.67
CA ILE A 349 -4.69 -4.92 -25.28
C ILE A 349 -5.70 -4.09 -24.50
N GLU A 350 -5.85 -4.39 -23.22
CA GLU A 350 -6.56 -3.53 -22.26
C GLU A 350 -5.53 -2.93 -21.31
N ILE A 351 -5.59 -1.62 -21.09
CA ILE A 351 -4.70 -0.90 -20.18
C ILE A 351 -5.50 -0.53 -18.93
N GLY A 352 -4.89 -0.69 -17.77
CA GLY A 352 -5.46 -0.30 -16.49
C GLY A 352 -4.41 0.13 -15.48
N GLY A 353 -4.87 0.36 -14.26
CA GLY A 353 -4.05 0.88 -13.17
C GLY A 353 -3.87 2.40 -13.20
N MET A 354 -3.37 2.93 -12.10
CA MET A 354 -2.93 4.33 -11.99
C MET A 354 -1.81 4.61 -13.00
N LYS A 355 -1.72 5.82 -13.58
CA LYS A 355 -0.65 6.16 -14.55
C LYS A 355 0.75 5.76 -14.04
N PRO A 356 1.17 6.10 -12.80
CA PRO A 356 2.47 5.69 -12.27
C PRO A 356 2.63 4.21 -11.92
N MET A 357 1.56 3.42 -11.97
CA MET A 357 1.53 1.98 -11.68
C MET A 357 0.66 1.27 -12.72
N SER A 358 0.96 1.52 -13.99
CA SER A 358 0.17 1.01 -15.11
C SER A 358 0.43 -0.48 -15.33
N HIS A 359 -0.58 -1.17 -15.83
CA HIS A 359 -0.44 -2.52 -16.38
C HIS A 359 -1.27 -2.67 -17.66
N PHE A 360 -1.02 -3.72 -18.41
CA PHE A 360 -1.88 -4.13 -19.51
C PHE A 360 -2.13 -5.63 -19.49
N SER A 361 -3.25 -6.05 -20.07
CA SER A 361 -3.56 -7.43 -20.41
C SER A 361 -3.63 -7.57 -21.94
N ILE A 362 -3.31 -8.76 -22.44
CA ILE A 362 -3.52 -9.10 -23.86
C ILE A 362 -4.78 -9.97 -23.89
N THR A 363 -5.75 -9.57 -24.70
CA THR A 363 -6.94 -10.39 -24.96
C THR A 363 -6.51 -11.54 -25.88
N VAL A 364 -6.40 -12.75 -25.34
CA VAL A 364 -6.17 -13.95 -26.13
C VAL A 364 -7.53 -14.53 -26.51
N PRO A 365 -7.81 -14.77 -27.80
CA PRO A 365 -9.03 -15.51 -28.19
C PRO A 365 -9.06 -16.87 -27.49
N ASP A 366 -10.24 -17.26 -27.00
CA ASP A 366 -10.47 -18.57 -26.37
C ASP A 366 -10.10 -19.77 -27.28
#